data_AF-A0A960DYL4-F1
#
_entry.id   AF-A0A960DYL4-F1
#
_cell.length_a   1.000
_cell.length_b   1.000
_cell.length_c   1.000
_cell.angle_alpha   90.00
_cell.angle_beta   90.00
_cell.angle_gamma   90.00
#
_symmetry.space_group_name_H-M   'P 1'
#
loop_
_entity.id
_entity.type
_entity.pdbx_description
1 polymer ?
#
loop_
_entity_poly.entity_id
_entity_poly.type
_entity_poly.pdbx_seq_one_letter_code
_entity_poly.pdbx_strand_id
1 'polypeptide(L)'
;MRRSAAAVLVFVTVALGLTIVTQPSGALSDSYRRWTGGKTASCSSDAGGAHVTLSNQNVEFSSLLATDQFTINYVLDGVNHPSGPFPVEQTSGTKAYGSFSQDFDAYPFTFGFRLDTIRNGSVIYRSQITLTCTGDGSVPATVVNTFVPTDPYRRWKGAKSATCSHSGTSAQITFGDQNVEFNQLPAVAQYTINYIGPLGTTVNGPFPIEQQDGSKVYGGFTAAFYGYPFTFTFRLDTLIGGQVTYTSKLVVTCTGDGTRMVEPINAAVTPAPFPTWTAFVKRQYQDMTAADPTASNLAAWVDKLSTGGATKGELIDGLRRTSDNTDAVDPAVRLYRAFLQRTPDAGGLRFWVTRRRTGAWTLYRMADQFSSSNEFKTKYGTLTNRQFVERIYTDVLERTPDTGGINYWTGRLDARAKTRGQVMVGFSESSEYKRKQAENTDVSVISIFLLGRRPTELEVADWVSRQKAGTSRAELAKELLTSPAYAAHITG
;
A
#
# COMPACT_ATOMS: atom_id res chain seq x y z
N MET A 1 -76.25 3.20 14.70
CA MET A 1 -75.53 2.80 15.93
C MET A 1 -74.14 3.44 15.90
N ARG A 2 -73.79 4.20 16.95
CA ARG A 2 -72.46 4.60 17.51
C ARG A 2 -71.29 4.83 16.52
N ARG A 3 -70.84 6.07 16.30
CA ARG A 3 -69.92 6.96 17.08
C ARG A 3 -68.43 6.81 16.72
N SER A 4 -67.87 7.94 16.25
CA SER A 4 -66.53 8.50 16.47
C SER A 4 -65.28 7.63 16.29
N ALA A 5 -64.42 8.01 15.34
CA ALA A 5 -62.98 7.74 15.40
C ALA A 5 -62.24 9.08 15.62
N ALA A 6 -61.60 9.18 16.78
CA ALA A 6 -60.78 10.31 17.20
C ALA A 6 -59.36 10.18 16.66
N ALA A 7 -58.76 11.31 16.30
CA ALA A 7 -57.32 11.45 16.17
C ALA A 7 -56.66 11.39 17.55
N VAL A 8 -55.65 10.54 17.72
CA VAL A 8 -54.68 10.61 18.83
C VAL A 8 -53.30 10.40 18.25
N LEU A 9 -52.47 11.44 18.38
CA LEU A 9 -51.03 11.43 18.12
C LEU A 9 -50.33 11.25 19.47
N VAL A 10 -49.61 10.14 19.66
CA VAL A 10 -48.60 9.97 20.73
C VAL A 10 -47.39 9.27 20.12
N PHE A 11 -46.24 9.91 20.23
CA PHE A 11 -44.91 9.38 19.89
C PHE A 11 -44.48 8.29 20.87
N VAL A 12 -43.66 7.34 20.40
CA VAL A 12 -42.36 6.89 20.99
C VAL A 12 -42.10 5.39 20.74
N THR A 13 -40.96 5.16 20.06
CA THR A 13 -40.13 3.95 19.89
C THR A 13 -40.76 2.65 19.36
N VAL A 14 -40.46 2.38 18.09
CA VAL A 14 -40.10 1.03 17.65
C VAL A 14 -38.60 1.05 17.34
N ALA A 15 -37.81 0.47 18.25
CA ALA A 15 -36.44 0.11 17.99
C ALA A 15 -36.44 -1.10 17.03
N LEU A 16 -36.32 -0.83 15.74
CA LEU A 16 -35.80 -1.83 14.81
C LEU A 16 -34.28 -1.67 14.83
N GLY A 17 -33.64 -2.58 15.56
CA GLY A 17 -32.21 -2.77 15.52
C GLY A 17 -31.78 -3.14 14.10
N LEU A 18 -31.48 -2.14 13.29
CA LEU A 18 -30.65 -2.30 12.13
C LEU A 18 -29.26 -2.63 12.66
N THR A 19 -28.93 -3.91 12.72
CA THR A 19 -27.52 -4.30 12.81
C THR A 19 -26.93 -3.92 11.46
N ILE A 20 -26.35 -2.71 11.39
CA ILE A 20 -25.37 -2.41 10.36
C ILE A 20 -24.29 -3.46 10.57
N VAL A 21 -24.25 -4.46 9.69
CA VAL A 21 -23.03 -5.24 9.52
C VAL A 21 -22.04 -4.25 8.95
N THR A 22 -21.27 -3.62 9.84
CA THR A 22 -20.03 -2.97 9.46
C THR A 22 -19.19 -4.06 8.80
N GLN A 23 -18.88 -3.87 7.52
CA GLN A 23 -17.89 -4.70 6.85
C GLN A 23 -16.64 -4.73 7.73
N PRO A 24 -16.04 -5.90 7.98
CA PRO A 24 -14.74 -5.95 8.62
C PRO A 24 -13.75 -5.21 7.71
N SER A 25 -13.12 -4.16 8.27
CA SER A 25 -12.01 -3.44 7.66
C SER A 25 -10.85 -4.42 7.47
N GLY A 26 -10.65 -4.89 6.24
CA GLY A 26 -9.55 -5.77 5.87
C GLY A 26 -9.44 -5.95 4.36
N ALA A 27 -8.38 -5.37 3.78
CA ALA A 27 -7.83 -5.55 2.42
C ALA A 27 -8.80 -5.23 1.25
N LEU A 28 -8.64 -4.15 0.48
CA LEU A 28 -7.47 -3.67 -0.27
C LEU A 28 -7.52 -2.14 -0.39
N SER A 29 -6.40 -1.44 -0.21
CA SER A 29 -6.31 0.00 -0.55
C SER A 29 -6.13 0.15 -2.07
N ASP A 30 -7.14 -0.19 -2.85
CA ASP A 30 -7.04 -0.06 -4.30
C ASP A 30 -7.18 1.42 -4.68
N SER A 31 -6.14 1.97 -5.27
CA SER A 31 -6.14 3.34 -5.80
C SER A 31 -7.05 3.40 -7.02
N TYR A 32 -8.16 4.14 -6.94
CA TYR A 32 -9.14 4.18 -8.04
C TYR A 32 -9.81 5.53 -8.24
N ARG A 33 -10.28 5.73 -9.47
CA ARG A 33 -11.33 6.66 -9.86
C ARG A 33 -12.45 5.86 -10.53
N ARG A 34 -13.68 5.96 -10.01
CA ARG A 34 -14.81 5.15 -10.49
C ARG A 34 -16.15 5.89 -10.53
N TRP A 35 -17.04 5.47 -11.42
CA TRP A 35 -18.44 5.88 -11.40
C TRP A 35 -19.15 5.28 -10.18
N THR A 36 -20.00 6.06 -9.52
CA THR A 36 -20.81 5.57 -8.38
C THR A 36 -22.21 5.10 -8.81
N GLY A 37 -22.67 3.97 -8.26
CA GLY A 37 -24.07 3.51 -8.37
C GLY A 37 -24.60 3.20 -9.78
N GLY A 38 -25.88 2.88 -9.87
CA GLY A 38 -26.60 2.72 -11.14
C GLY A 38 -26.79 4.06 -11.85
N LYS A 39 -26.55 4.09 -13.15
CA LYS A 39 -26.62 5.30 -13.98
C LYS A 39 -27.81 5.19 -14.93
N THR A 40 -28.45 6.31 -15.23
CA THR A 40 -29.52 6.41 -16.24
C THR A 40 -29.09 7.42 -17.30
N ALA A 41 -29.36 7.09 -18.56
CA ALA A 41 -29.17 8.00 -19.68
C ALA A 41 -30.51 8.31 -20.34
N SER A 42 -30.63 9.49 -20.93
CA SER A 42 -31.75 9.85 -21.79
C SER A 42 -31.29 9.77 -23.24
N CYS A 43 -32.01 9.00 -24.07
CA CYS A 43 -31.87 9.00 -25.51
C CYS A 43 -32.99 9.86 -26.11
N SER A 44 -32.68 10.69 -27.09
CA SER A 44 -33.65 11.52 -27.82
C SER A 44 -33.25 11.69 -29.28
N SER A 45 -34.19 11.98 -30.17
CA SER A 45 -33.87 12.25 -31.57
C SER A 45 -34.59 13.48 -32.09
N ASP A 46 -33.96 14.15 -33.05
CA ASP A 46 -34.55 15.25 -33.81
C ASP A 46 -34.14 15.18 -35.29
N ALA A 47 -34.40 16.24 -36.06
CA ALA A 47 -34.07 16.28 -37.49
C ALA A 47 -32.56 16.20 -37.78
N GLY A 48 -31.71 16.42 -36.78
CA GLY A 48 -30.26 16.38 -36.84
C GLY A 48 -29.62 15.05 -36.39
N GLY A 49 -30.40 14.10 -35.87
CA GLY A 49 -29.90 12.77 -35.48
C GLY A 49 -30.43 12.29 -34.14
N ALA A 50 -29.71 11.34 -33.53
CA ALA A 50 -29.99 10.81 -32.21
C ALA A 50 -28.96 11.31 -31.19
N HIS A 51 -29.37 11.46 -29.94
CA HIS A 51 -28.59 12.07 -28.86
C HIS A 51 -28.66 11.21 -27.62
N VAL A 52 -27.55 11.10 -26.90
CA VAL A 52 -27.53 10.54 -25.53
C VAL A 52 -27.11 11.61 -24.54
N THR A 53 -27.80 11.67 -23.41
CA THR A 53 -27.42 12.53 -22.28
C THR A 53 -27.30 11.73 -21.00
N LEU A 54 -26.13 11.84 -20.36
CA LEU A 54 -25.80 11.30 -19.05
C LEU A 54 -25.82 12.42 -18.01
N SER A 55 -26.85 12.47 -17.17
CA SER A 55 -27.11 13.59 -16.24
C SER A 55 -26.48 13.43 -14.85
N ASN A 56 -26.20 12.20 -14.40
CA ASN A 56 -25.59 11.92 -13.10
C ASN A 56 -24.18 11.35 -13.27
N GLN A 57 -23.16 12.20 -13.24
CA GLN A 57 -21.77 11.80 -13.43
C GLN A 57 -20.97 11.85 -12.12
N ASN A 58 -21.57 11.36 -11.03
CA ASN A 58 -20.86 11.20 -9.75
C ASN A 58 -19.73 10.17 -9.87
N VAL A 59 -18.54 10.59 -9.48
CA VAL A 59 -17.30 9.81 -9.47
C VAL A 59 -16.73 9.78 -8.07
N GLU A 60 -16.26 8.61 -7.64
CA GLU A 60 -15.55 8.36 -6.39
C GLU A 60 -14.06 8.15 -6.64
N PHE A 61 -13.26 8.65 -5.72
CA PHE A 61 -11.80 8.61 -5.71
C PHE A 61 -11.36 7.93 -4.41
N SER A 62 -10.37 7.06 -4.49
CA SER A 62 -9.79 6.41 -3.32
C SER A 62 -8.30 6.26 -3.51
N SER A 63 -7.53 6.65 -2.49
CA SER A 63 -6.08 6.40 -2.38
C SER A 63 -5.26 6.74 -3.63
N LEU A 64 -5.59 7.81 -4.38
CA LEU A 64 -4.82 8.26 -5.54
C LEU A 64 -3.61 9.11 -5.12
N LEU A 65 -2.51 9.01 -5.87
CA LEU A 65 -1.33 9.85 -5.69
C LEU A 65 -1.45 11.12 -6.54
N ALA A 66 -0.80 12.21 -6.13
CA ALA A 66 -0.74 13.44 -6.92
C ALA A 66 -0.06 13.25 -8.29
N THR A 67 0.75 12.19 -8.44
CA THR A 67 1.43 11.81 -9.67
C THR A 67 0.60 10.87 -10.55
N ASP A 68 -0.53 10.36 -10.06
CA ASP A 68 -1.42 9.57 -10.90
C ASP A 68 -2.04 10.48 -11.99
N GLN A 69 -2.51 9.83 -13.03
CA GLN A 69 -3.17 10.47 -14.16
C GLN A 69 -4.48 9.76 -14.44
N PHE A 70 -5.30 10.32 -15.31
CA PHE A 70 -6.48 9.63 -15.81
C PHE A 70 -6.73 9.92 -17.28
N THR A 71 -7.39 9.00 -17.96
CA THR A 71 -8.02 9.28 -19.25
C THR A 71 -9.53 9.20 -19.14
N ILE A 72 -10.17 9.98 -19.99
CA ILE A 72 -11.62 10.03 -20.17
C ILE A 72 -11.83 9.60 -21.63
N ASN A 73 -12.38 8.41 -21.86
CA ASN A 73 -12.52 7.87 -23.21
C ASN A 73 -13.99 7.53 -23.46
N TYR A 74 -14.52 7.90 -24.61
CA TYR A 74 -15.81 7.35 -25.05
C TYR A 74 -15.58 6.25 -26.08
N VAL A 75 -16.48 5.28 -26.09
CA VAL A 75 -16.44 4.12 -26.98
C VAL A 75 -17.73 4.12 -27.80
N LEU A 76 -17.61 4.26 -29.11
CA LEU A 76 -18.75 4.26 -30.03
C LEU A 76 -18.68 2.99 -30.88
N ASP A 77 -19.67 2.11 -30.73
CA ASP A 77 -19.78 0.84 -31.48
C ASP A 77 -18.45 0.05 -31.52
N GLY A 78 -17.74 0.05 -30.39
CA GLY A 78 -16.46 -0.64 -30.19
C GLY A 78 -15.20 0.19 -30.52
N VAL A 79 -15.34 1.37 -31.11
CA VAL A 79 -14.22 2.28 -31.43
C VAL A 79 -13.93 3.20 -30.24
N ASN A 80 -12.70 3.19 -29.73
CA ASN A 80 -12.29 3.99 -28.58
C ASN A 80 -11.73 5.36 -29.00
N HIS A 81 -12.27 6.43 -28.42
CA HIS A 81 -11.84 7.80 -28.64
C HIS A 81 -11.20 8.34 -27.36
N PRO A 82 -9.86 8.38 -27.27
CA PRO A 82 -9.17 8.74 -26.05
C PRO A 82 -9.11 10.25 -25.82
N SER A 83 -9.22 10.67 -24.55
CA SER A 83 -8.94 12.03 -24.10
C SER A 83 -8.10 11.99 -22.82
N GLY A 84 -7.05 12.81 -22.76
CA GLY A 84 -6.02 12.81 -21.71
C GLY A 84 -4.68 12.25 -22.17
N PRO A 85 -3.75 11.91 -21.24
CA PRO A 85 -3.95 11.86 -19.79
C PRO A 85 -4.06 13.23 -19.13
N PHE A 86 -4.83 13.30 -18.05
CA PHE A 86 -5.04 14.48 -17.20
C PHE A 86 -4.50 14.23 -15.79
N PRO A 87 -4.07 15.27 -15.06
CA PRO A 87 -3.60 15.15 -13.67
C PRO A 87 -4.76 14.84 -12.72
N VAL A 88 -4.50 14.12 -11.62
CA VAL A 88 -5.52 13.83 -10.58
C VAL A 88 -6.08 15.10 -9.95
N GLU A 89 -7.40 15.22 -9.96
CA GLU A 89 -8.12 16.38 -9.42
C GLU A 89 -8.35 16.28 -7.89
N GLN A 90 -8.34 15.06 -7.34
CA GLN A 90 -8.52 14.78 -5.91
C GLN A 90 -8.03 13.37 -5.56
N THR A 91 -7.47 13.19 -4.37
CA THR A 91 -6.86 11.92 -3.95
C THR A 91 -7.84 10.94 -3.33
N SER A 92 -8.97 11.44 -2.80
CA SER A 92 -10.05 10.66 -2.19
C SER A 92 -11.38 11.44 -2.18
N GLY A 93 -12.52 10.76 -2.02
CA GLY A 93 -13.84 11.37 -1.85
C GLY A 93 -14.72 11.23 -3.09
N THR A 94 -15.76 12.05 -3.22
CA THR A 94 -16.69 12.01 -4.36
C THR A 94 -16.82 13.38 -5.00
N LYS A 95 -16.89 13.42 -6.34
CA LYS A 95 -17.14 14.63 -7.12
C LYS A 95 -18.23 14.39 -8.14
N ALA A 96 -19.16 15.34 -8.22
CA ALA A 96 -20.18 15.40 -9.24
C ALA A 96 -19.61 16.11 -10.47
N TYR A 97 -19.59 15.42 -11.61
CA TYR A 97 -19.41 16.07 -12.90
C TYR A 97 -20.78 16.43 -13.48
N GLY A 98 -20.84 17.50 -14.28
CA GLY A 98 -22.07 17.93 -14.96
C GLY A 98 -22.56 16.94 -16.01
N SER A 99 -23.61 17.32 -16.73
CA SER A 99 -24.18 16.51 -17.80
C SER A 99 -23.17 16.30 -18.92
N PHE A 100 -23.11 15.08 -19.44
CA PHE A 100 -22.39 14.77 -20.68
C PHE A 100 -23.41 14.42 -21.77
N SER A 101 -23.28 15.01 -22.96
CA SER A 101 -24.12 14.73 -24.11
C SER A 101 -23.28 14.43 -25.34
N GLN A 102 -23.75 13.49 -26.16
CA GLN A 102 -23.10 13.09 -27.41
C GLN A 102 -24.15 12.81 -28.48
N ASP A 103 -23.85 13.26 -29.71
CA ASP A 103 -24.70 13.14 -30.88
C ASP A 103 -24.26 11.96 -31.76
N PHE A 104 -25.23 11.36 -32.47
CA PHE A 104 -25.11 10.22 -33.36
C PHE A 104 -26.04 10.36 -34.57
N ASP A 105 -25.71 9.70 -35.68
CA ASP A 105 -26.46 9.83 -36.94
C ASP A 105 -27.86 9.21 -36.87
N ALA A 106 -28.01 8.05 -36.23
CA ALA A 106 -29.28 7.34 -36.10
C ALA A 106 -29.25 6.28 -34.99
N TYR A 107 -30.44 5.78 -34.61
CA TYR A 107 -30.59 4.56 -33.82
C TYR A 107 -30.44 3.29 -34.68
N PRO A 108 -30.09 2.13 -34.08
CA PRO A 108 -29.59 1.95 -32.71
C PRO A 108 -28.09 2.22 -32.62
N PHE A 109 -27.61 2.62 -31.44
CA PHE A 109 -26.17 2.74 -31.16
C PHE A 109 -25.82 2.21 -29.78
N THR A 110 -24.58 1.74 -29.62
CA THR A 110 -24.01 1.40 -28.31
C THR A 110 -22.95 2.42 -27.92
N PHE A 111 -23.14 3.00 -26.74
CA PHE A 111 -22.26 4.02 -26.21
C PHE A 111 -21.58 3.52 -24.93
N GLY A 112 -20.26 3.68 -24.87
CA GLY A 112 -19.45 3.42 -23.70
C GLY A 112 -18.77 4.69 -23.19
N PHE A 113 -18.69 4.84 -21.87
CA PHE A 113 -17.93 5.92 -21.23
C PHE A 113 -16.94 5.38 -20.20
N ARG A 114 -15.65 5.45 -20.51
CA ARG A 114 -14.55 4.79 -19.80
C ARG A 114 -13.62 5.78 -19.13
N LEU A 115 -13.48 5.64 -17.81
CA LEU A 115 -12.46 6.29 -16.99
C LEU A 115 -11.33 5.30 -16.74
N ASP A 116 -10.11 5.64 -17.12
CA ASP A 116 -8.92 4.88 -16.74
C ASP A 116 -8.12 5.68 -15.70
N THR A 117 -7.80 5.06 -14.57
CA THR A 117 -6.83 5.56 -13.60
C THR A 117 -5.46 5.05 -14.01
N ILE A 118 -4.52 5.97 -14.23
CA ILE A 118 -3.18 5.69 -14.72
C ILE A 118 -2.18 5.99 -13.60
N ARG A 119 -1.30 5.04 -13.31
CA ARG A 119 -0.15 5.24 -12.44
C ARG A 119 1.09 4.86 -13.22
N ASN A 120 2.05 5.78 -13.28
CA ASN A 120 3.33 5.57 -13.96
C ASN A 120 3.16 5.09 -15.42
N GLY A 121 2.23 5.71 -16.15
CA GLY A 121 1.95 5.38 -17.55
C GLY A 121 1.13 4.12 -17.79
N SER A 122 0.73 3.39 -16.74
CA SER A 122 -0.09 2.17 -16.87
C SER A 122 -1.47 2.32 -16.24
N VAL A 123 -2.51 1.78 -16.89
CA VAL A 123 -3.87 1.75 -16.33
C VAL A 123 -3.90 0.77 -15.16
N ILE A 124 -4.18 1.27 -13.95
CA ILE A 124 -4.29 0.47 -12.71
C ILE A 124 -5.76 0.19 -12.32
N TYR A 125 -6.68 0.98 -12.85
CA TYR A 125 -8.11 0.83 -12.58
C TYR A 125 -8.93 1.38 -13.73
N ARG A 126 -10.00 0.67 -14.10
CA ARG A 126 -10.92 1.06 -15.18
C ARG A 126 -12.35 1.06 -14.66
N SER A 127 -13.07 2.13 -14.96
CA SER A 127 -14.48 2.28 -14.65
C SER A 127 -15.23 2.65 -15.93
N GLN A 128 -16.14 1.79 -16.37
CA GLN A 128 -16.83 1.93 -17.64
C GLN A 128 -18.34 1.96 -17.45
N ILE A 129 -19.01 2.92 -18.09
CA ILE A 129 -20.45 2.91 -18.34
C ILE A 129 -20.68 2.30 -19.72
N THR A 130 -21.70 1.48 -19.89
CA THR A 130 -22.16 1.01 -21.21
C THR A 130 -23.68 1.03 -21.27
N LEU A 131 -24.22 1.53 -22.37
CA LEU A 131 -25.65 1.62 -22.64
C LEU A 131 -25.93 1.44 -24.13
N THR A 132 -27.15 1.04 -24.45
CA THR A 132 -27.64 0.90 -25.82
C THR A 132 -28.94 1.68 -25.97
N CYS A 133 -28.99 2.58 -26.95
CA CYS A 133 -30.19 3.32 -27.30
C CYS A 133 -30.78 2.72 -28.58
N THR A 134 -32.04 2.29 -28.54
CA THR A 134 -32.79 1.79 -29.71
C THR A 134 -33.95 2.70 -30.11
N GLY A 135 -34.14 3.81 -29.39
CA GLY A 135 -35.21 4.78 -29.56
C GLY A 135 -35.21 5.80 -28.42
N ASP A 136 -36.11 6.77 -28.48
CA ASP A 136 -36.23 7.83 -27.48
C ASP A 136 -36.72 7.30 -26.13
N GLY A 137 -36.15 7.80 -25.04
CA GLY A 137 -36.54 7.45 -23.68
C GLY A 137 -35.36 7.33 -22.71
N SER A 138 -35.69 6.92 -21.48
CA SER A 138 -34.68 6.67 -20.44
C SER A 138 -34.18 5.24 -20.54
N VAL A 139 -32.87 5.06 -20.62
CA VAL A 139 -32.22 3.75 -20.67
C VAL A 139 -31.33 3.54 -19.43
N PRO A 140 -31.32 2.34 -18.84
CA PRO A 140 -30.37 2.00 -17.79
C PRO A 140 -28.97 1.92 -18.39
N ALA A 141 -27.99 2.42 -17.66
CA ALA A 141 -26.59 2.32 -18.03
C ALA A 141 -25.86 1.41 -17.04
N THR A 142 -25.13 0.43 -17.58
CA THR A 142 -24.41 -0.56 -16.79
C THR A 142 -23.06 0.00 -16.41
N VAL A 143 -22.73 0.03 -15.11
CA VAL A 143 -21.41 0.42 -14.62
C VAL A 143 -20.60 -0.85 -14.35
N VAL A 144 -19.45 -0.97 -15.00
CA VAL A 144 -18.46 -2.01 -14.79
C VAL A 144 -17.19 -1.39 -14.23
N ASN A 145 -16.81 -1.84 -13.06
CA ASN A 145 -15.62 -1.40 -12.35
C ASN A 145 -14.61 -2.55 -12.33
N THR A 146 -13.47 -2.36 -12.98
CA THR A 146 -12.46 -3.38 -13.19
C THR A 146 -11.12 -2.86 -12.69
N PHE A 147 -10.56 -3.52 -11.69
CA PHE A 147 -9.15 -3.38 -11.39
C PHE A 147 -8.36 -3.93 -12.59
N VAL A 148 -7.39 -3.17 -13.11
CA VAL A 148 -6.59 -3.56 -14.27
C VAL A 148 -5.17 -3.82 -13.77
N PRO A 149 -4.81 -5.06 -13.40
CA PRO A 149 -3.42 -5.37 -13.13
C PRO A 149 -2.63 -5.26 -14.44
N THR A 150 -1.46 -4.66 -14.36
CA THR A 150 -0.52 -4.51 -15.48
C THR A 150 0.28 -5.77 -15.76
N ASP A 151 0.25 -6.74 -14.85
CA ASP A 151 1.00 -7.98 -14.95
C ASP A 151 0.12 -9.10 -15.54
N PRO A 152 0.66 -10.01 -16.38
CA PRO A 152 -0.08 -11.20 -16.81
C PRO A 152 -0.41 -12.13 -15.64
N TYR A 153 -1.67 -12.59 -15.53
CA TYR A 153 -2.09 -13.45 -14.43
C TYR A 153 -3.18 -14.47 -14.78
N ARG A 154 -3.24 -15.50 -13.94
CA ARG A 154 -4.36 -16.43 -13.77
C ARG A 154 -4.78 -16.42 -12.29
N ARG A 155 -6.04 -16.15 -12.00
CA ARG A 155 -6.52 -16.02 -10.61
C ARG A 155 -7.95 -16.50 -10.41
N TRP A 156 -8.35 -16.83 -9.18
CA TRP A 156 -9.77 -16.99 -8.87
C TRP A 156 -10.50 -15.65 -8.95
N LYS A 157 -11.66 -15.67 -9.60
CA LYS A 157 -12.53 -14.50 -9.75
C LYS A 157 -13.56 -14.46 -8.62
N GLY A 158 -13.42 -13.49 -7.71
CA GLY A 158 -14.32 -13.27 -6.57
C GLY A 158 -14.31 -14.38 -5.52
N ALA A 159 -15.17 -14.25 -4.51
CA ALA A 159 -15.33 -15.19 -3.40
C ALA A 159 -15.55 -16.64 -3.87
N LYS A 160 -15.15 -17.60 -3.03
CA LYS A 160 -15.39 -19.03 -3.22
C LYS A 160 -16.09 -19.62 -2.02
N SER A 161 -16.94 -20.60 -2.29
CA SER A 161 -17.59 -21.40 -1.25
C SER A 161 -16.78 -22.69 -1.03
N ALA A 162 -16.43 -22.96 0.22
CA ALA A 162 -15.79 -24.18 0.66
C ALA A 162 -16.57 -24.80 1.82
N THR A 163 -16.97 -26.06 1.69
CA THR A 163 -17.69 -26.80 2.75
C THR A 163 -16.74 -27.76 3.44
N CYS A 164 -16.61 -27.62 4.75
CA CYS A 164 -15.88 -28.56 5.61
C CYS A 164 -16.87 -29.62 6.16
N SER A 165 -16.46 -30.89 6.17
CA SER A 165 -17.16 -31.96 6.89
C SER A 165 -16.15 -32.85 7.63
N HIS A 166 -16.53 -33.44 8.77
CA HIS A 166 -15.67 -34.37 9.50
C HIS A 166 -16.44 -35.56 10.10
N SER A 167 -15.74 -36.67 10.27
CA SER A 167 -16.20 -37.87 10.99
C SER A 167 -15.00 -38.52 11.68
N GLY A 168 -14.97 -38.45 13.01
CA GLY A 168 -13.82 -38.87 13.80
C GLY A 168 -12.57 -38.08 13.44
N THR A 169 -11.49 -38.77 13.07
CA THR A 169 -10.21 -38.16 12.63
C THR A 169 -10.14 -37.86 11.14
N SER A 170 -11.17 -38.23 10.38
CA SER A 170 -11.25 -37.99 8.94
C SER A 170 -12.01 -36.70 8.68
N ALA A 171 -11.48 -35.86 7.80
CA ALA A 171 -12.16 -34.65 7.39
C ALA A 171 -12.09 -34.46 5.87
N GLN A 172 -13.04 -33.70 5.33
CA GLN A 172 -13.15 -33.39 3.92
C GLN A 172 -13.38 -31.89 3.72
N ILE A 173 -12.88 -31.39 2.60
CA ILE A 173 -13.20 -30.06 2.08
C ILE A 173 -13.72 -30.20 0.66
N THR A 174 -14.83 -29.55 0.37
CA THR A 174 -15.41 -29.48 -0.98
C THR A 174 -15.48 -28.02 -1.41
N PHE A 175 -14.91 -27.72 -2.56
CA PHE A 175 -15.08 -26.44 -3.23
C PHE A 175 -16.11 -26.59 -4.35
N GLY A 176 -17.05 -25.63 -4.45
CA GLY A 176 -17.99 -25.55 -5.57
C GLY A 176 -17.31 -25.12 -6.88
N ASP A 177 -18.08 -24.60 -7.84
CA ASP A 177 -17.53 -24.15 -9.12
C ASP A 177 -16.44 -23.07 -8.95
N GLN A 178 -15.36 -23.22 -9.72
CA GLN A 178 -14.15 -22.44 -9.64
C GLN A 178 -14.06 -21.50 -10.84
N ASN A 179 -14.63 -20.30 -10.69
CA ASN A 179 -14.46 -19.23 -11.69
C ASN A 179 -13.03 -18.69 -11.63
N VAL A 180 -12.31 -18.80 -12.75
CA VAL A 180 -10.92 -18.33 -12.92
C VAL A 180 -10.89 -17.26 -14.00
N GLU A 181 -10.12 -16.20 -13.75
CA GLU A 181 -9.85 -15.08 -14.66
C GLU A 181 -8.41 -15.13 -15.17
N PHE A 182 -8.25 -14.78 -16.45
CA PHE A 182 -7.00 -14.76 -17.20
C PHE A 182 -6.83 -13.36 -17.77
N ASN A 183 -5.61 -12.83 -17.72
CA ASN A 183 -5.30 -11.51 -18.23
C ASN A 183 -3.91 -11.53 -18.85
N GLN A 184 -3.85 -11.22 -20.14
CA GLN A 184 -2.66 -10.96 -20.92
C GLN A 184 -1.56 -12.03 -20.80
N LEU A 185 -1.93 -13.30 -20.64
CA LEU A 185 -0.95 -14.38 -20.51
C LEU A 185 -0.22 -14.63 -21.85
N PRO A 186 1.12 -14.56 -21.90
CA PRO A 186 1.86 -14.85 -23.13
C PRO A 186 1.76 -16.34 -23.49
N ALA A 187 1.97 -16.70 -24.76
CA ALA A 187 1.87 -18.09 -25.22
C ALA A 187 2.85 -19.06 -24.50
N VAL A 188 3.95 -18.54 -23.96
CA VAL A 188 4.94 -19.30 -23.17
C VAL A 188 4.55 -19.48 -21.70
N ALA A 189 3.43 -18.89 -21.25
CA ALA A 189 2.99 -19.00 -19.89
C ALA A 189 2.49 -20.42 -19.58
N GLN A 190 2.68 -20.82 -18.34
CA GLN A 190 2.23 -22.08 -17.78
C GLN A 190 1.53 -21.81 -16.45
N TYR A 191 0.94 -22.84 -15.85
CA TYR A 191 0.42 -22.74 -14.49
C TYR A 191 0.63 -24.03 -13.69
N THR A 192 0.63 -23.90 -12.37
CA THR A 192 0.51 -25.06 -11.46
C THR A 192 -0.71 -24.93 -10.57
N ILE A 193 -1.19 -26.09 -10.11
CA ILE A 193 -2.27 -26.22 -9.14
C ILE A 193 -1.68 -26.92 -7.92
N ASN A 194 -1.68 -26.24 -6.77
CA ASN A 194 -1.02 -26.73 -5.57
C ASN A 194 -2.04 -26.89 -4.44
N TYR A 195 -1.99 -28.04 -3.77
CA TYR A 195 -2.81 -28.39 -2.61
C TYR A 195 -1.88 -28.48 -1.41
N ILE A 196 -2.07 -27.61 -0.42
CA ILE A 196 -1.21 -27.56 0.78
C ILE A 196 -2.11 -27.84 1.99
N GLY A 197 -1.84 -28.95 2.66
CA GLY A 197 -2.58 -29.36 3.86
C GLY A 197 -1.64 -29.86 4.96
N PRO A 198 -2.19 -30.40 6.07
CA PRO A 198 -1.40 -30.86 7.21
C PRO A 198 -0.39 -31.95 6.88
N LEU A 199 -0.66 -32.76 5.85
CA LEU A 199 0.17 -33.89 5.42
C LEU A 199 1.23 -33.51 4.38
N GLY A 200 1.31 -32.24 3.98
CA GLY A 200 2.29 -31.73 3.02
C GLY A 200 1.66 -31.05 1.80
N THR A 201 2.49 -30.84 0.78
CA THR A 201 2.15 -30.11 -0.45
C THR A 201 2.12 -31.06 -1.64
N THR A 202 1.02 -31.04 -2.39
CA THR A 202 0.91 -31.68 -3.71
C THR A 202 0.95 -30.61 -4.78
N VAL A 203 1.86 -30.75 -5.75
CA VAL A 203 2.00 -29.84 -6.89
C VAL A 203 1.60 -30.57 -8.17
N ASN A 204 0.60 -30.06 -8.88
CA ASN A 204 0.16 -30.56 -10.18
C ASN A 204 0.53 -29.53 -11.27
N GLY A 205 1.28 -29.97 -12.28
CA GLY A 205 1.77 -29.14 -13.39
C GLY A 205 3.31 -29.13 -13.48
N PRO A 206 3.90 -28.23 -14.29
CA PRO A 206 3.25 -27.12 -14.99
C PRO A 206 2.41 -27.56 -16.19
N PHE A 207 1.28 -26.89 -16.40
CA PHE A 207 0.39 -27.06 -17.55
C PHE A 207 0.46 -25.84 -18.47
N PRO A 208 0.28 -25.98 -19.79
CA PRO A 208 0.14 -24.83 -20.68
C PRO A 208 -1.14 -24.04 -20.33
N ILE A 209 -1.12 -22.73 -20.55
CA ILE A 209 -2.31 -21.89 -20.37
C ILE A 209 -3.43 -22.29 -21.33
N GLU A 210 -4.68 -22.26 -20.87
CA GLU A 210 -5.84 -22.60 -21.68
C GLU A 210 -6.36 -21.43 -22.52
N GLN A 211 -6.01 -20.20 -22.12
CA GLN A 211 -6.44 -18.95 -22.76
C GLN A 211 -5.53 -17.79 -22.31
N GLN A 212 -5.44 -16.75 -23.13
CA GLN A 212 -4.65 -15.55 -22.82
C GLN A 212 -5.43 -14.56 -21.94
N ASP A 213 -6.73 -14.42 -22.18
CA ASP A 213 -7.62 -13.45 -21.54
C ASP A 213 -9.00 -14.04 -21.21
N GLY A 214 -9.78 -13.33 -20.40
CA GLY A 214 -11.19 -13.62 -20.12
C GLY A 214 -11.41 -14.45 -18.86
N SER A 215 -12.51 -15.20 -18.78
CA SER A 215 -12.80 -16.06 -17.63
C SER A 215 -13.32 -17.43 -18.03
N LYS A 216 -13.06 -18.43 -17.19
CA LYS A 216 -13.51 -19.81 -17.39
C LYS A 216 -13.99 -20.40 -16.06
N VAL A 217 -15.06 -21.16 -16.14
CA VAL A 217 -15.63 -21.90 -15.01
C VAL A 217 -15.04 -23.31 -15.03
N TYR A 218 -14.44 -23.71 -13.91
CA TYR A 218 -14.01 -25.07 -13.68
C TYR A 218 -14.94 -25.73 -12.67
N GLY A 219 -15.14 -27.05 -12.80
CA GLY A 219 -15.97 -27.80 -11.85
C GLY A 219 -15.39 -27.78 -10.44
N GLY A 220 -16.25 -28.06 -9.45
CA GLY A 220 -15.84 -28.25 -8.08
C GLY A 220 -14.87 -29.41 -7.88
N PHE A 221 -14.17 -29.39 -6.74
CA PHE A 221 -13.30 -30.50 -6.33
C PHE A 221 -13.51 -30.80 -4.85
N THR A 222 -13.22 -32.04 -4.47
CA THR A 222 -13.26 -32.51 -3.08
C THR A 222 -11.92 -33.13 -2.72
N ALA A 223 -11.42 -32.82 -1.52
CA ALA A 223 -10.21 -33.40 -0.98
C ALA A 223 -10.46 -33.90 0.45
N ALA A 224 -9.86 -35.05 0.78
CA ALA A 224 -9.97 -35.69 2.09
C ALA A 224 -8.62 -35.68 2.82
N PHE A 225 -8.65 -35.53 4.14
CA PHE A 225 -7.46 -35.46 4.99
C PHE A 225 -7.65 -36.23 6.29
N TYR A 226 -6.53 -36.65 6.87
CA TYR A 226 -6.45 -37.14 8.23
C TYR A 226 -5.98 -36.01 9.14
N GLY A 227 -6.71 -35.76 10.23
CA GLY A 227 -6.42 -34.70 11.17
C GLY A 227 -7.45 -33.57 11.11
N TYR A 228 -8.03 -33.26 12.26
CA TYR A 228 -9.00 -32.20 12.46
C TYR A 228 -8.80 -31.58 13.85
N PRO A 229 -8.85 -30.24 14.00
CA PRO A 229 -9.07 -29.22 12.95
C PRO A 229 -7.88 -29.09 11.99
N PHE A 230 -8.08 -28.46 10.83
CA PHE A 230 -7.01 -28.26 9.85
C PHE A 230 -7.13 -26.94 9.08
N THR A 231 -6.03 -26.51 8.48
CA THR A 231 -6.00 -25.45 7.48
C THR A 231 -5.59 -26.05 6.14
N PHE A 232 -6.35 -25.72 5.10
CA PHE A 232 -6.10 -26.13 3.74
C PHE A 232 -5.86 -24.89 2.88
N THR A 233 -4.79 -24.90 2.07
CA THR A 233 -4.52 -23.86 1.09
C THR A 233 -4.60 -24.43 -0.31
N PHE A 234 -5.49 -23.87 -1.12
CA PHE A 234 -5.49 -24.06 -2.55
C PHE A 234 -4.67 -22.94 -3.19
N ARG A 235 -3.71 -23.25 -4.06
CA ARG A 235 -2.88 -22.22 -4.72
C ARG A 235 -2.80 -22.44 -6.22
N LEU A 236 -3.15 -21.42 -7.01
CA LEU A 236 -2.87 -21.34 -8.44
C LEU A 236 -1.65 -20.45 -8.66
N ASP A 237 -0.64 -20.98 -9.33
CA ASP A 237 0.52 -20.18 -9.74
C ASP A 237 0.52 -20.00 -11.25
N THR A 238 0.72 -18.77 -11.70
CA THR A 238 1.08 -18.43 -13.09
C THR A 238 2.59 -18.47 -13.22
N LEU A 239 3.08 -19.16 -14.23
CA LEU A 239 4.49 -19.25 -14.57
C LEU A 239 4.74 -18.59 -15.92
N ILE A 240 5.83 -17.83 -16.05
CA ILE A 240 6.33 -17.32 -17.34
C ILE A 240 7.81 -17.68 -17.42
N GLY A 241 8.22 -18.36 -18.49
CA GLY A 241 9.61 -18.84 -18.63
C GLY A 241 10.02 -19.81 -17.52
N GLY A 242 9.07 -20.58 -16.96
CA GLY A 242 9.31 -21.53 -15.87
C GLY A 242 9.41 -20.92 -14.47
N GLN A 243 9.24 -19.60 -14.32
CA GLN A 243 9.23 -18.93 -13.01
C GLN A 243 7.82 -18.52 -12.62
N VAL A 244 7.44 -18.70 -11.35
CA VAL A 244 6.17 -18.20 -10.83
C VAL A 244 6.18 -16.67 -10.83
N THR A 245 5.30 -16.05 -11.61
CA THR A 245 5.17 -14.59 -11.75
C THR A 245 3.91 -14.05 -11.10
N TYR A 246 2.93 -14.91 -10.82
CA TYR A 246 1.69 -14.55 -10.12
C TYR A 246 1.16 -15.74 -9.35
N THR A 247 0.50 -15.48 -8.22
CA THR A 247 -0.11 -16.49 -7.38
C THR A 247 -1.48 -16.02 -6.90
N SER A 248 -2.45 -16.92 -6.97
CA SER A 248 -3.78 -16.79 -6.36
C SER A 248 -3.89 -17.88 -5.28
N LYS A 249 -4.31 -17.55 -4.05
CA LYS A 249 -4.48 -18.49 -2.91
C LYS A 249 -5.87 -18.43 -2.29
N LEU A 250 -6.45 -19.58 -1.97
CA LEU A 250 -7.61 -19.70 -1.08
C LEU A 250 -7.14 -20.42 0.18
N VAL A 251 -7.30 -19.78 1.33
CA VAL A 251 -6.94 -20.37 2.63
C VAL A 251 -8.22 -20.66 3.40
N VAL A 252 -8.42 -21.92 3.76
CA VAL A 252 -9.64 -22.37 4.46
C VAL A 252 -9.24 -23.07 5.74
N THR A 253 -9.68 -22.51 6.87
CA THR A 253 -9.50 -23.12 8.19
C THR A 253 -10.78 -23.82 8.59
N CYS A 254 -10.73 -25.15 8.72
CA CYS A 254 -11.83 -26.00 9.14
C CYS A 254 -11.69 -26.34 10.63
N THR A 255 -12.45 -25.61 11.47
CA THR A 255 -12.60 -25.85 12.92
C THR A 255 -14.00 -26.31 13.31
N GLY A 256 -14.91 -26.40 12.33
CA GLY A 256 -16.31 -26.82 12.44
C GLY A 256 -16.79 -27.28 11.07
N ASP A 257 -17.82 -28.14 11.06
CA ASP A 257 -18.56 -28.47 9.83
C ASP A 257 -19.32 -27.27 9.29
N GLY A 258 -19.58 -27.29 7.98
CA GLY A 258 -20.39 -26.30 7.28
C GLY A 258 -19.63 -25.50 6.24
N THR A 259 -20.34 -24.56 5.64
CA THR A 259 -19.86 -23.77 4.50
C THR A 259 -19.17 -22.49 4.94
N ARG A 260 -18.05 -22.17 4.29
CA ARG A 260 -17.24 -20.97 4.49
C ARG A 260 -17.09 -20.25 3.17
N MET A 261 -17.35 -18.95 3.19
CA MET A 261 -16.99 -18.07 2.08
C MET A 261 -15.55 -17.61 2.26
N VAL A 262 -14.73 -17.78 1.23
CA VAL A 262 -13.28 -17.55 1.26
C VAL A 262 -12.95 -16.64 0.08
N GLU A 263 -12.34 -15.50 0.38
CA GLU A 263 -11.84 -14.60 -0.66
C GLU A 263 -10.45 -15.05 -1.14
N PRO A 264 -10.18 -14.98 -2.45
CA PRO A 264 -8.87 -15.30 -2.98
C PRO A 264 -7.85 -14.20 -2.67
N ILE A 265 -6.69 -14.60 -2.18
CA ILE A 265 -5.51 -13.76 -1.99
C ILE A 265 -4.71 -13.79 -3.30
N ASN A 266 -4.61 -12.66 -3.98
CA ASN A 266 -4.01 -12.55 -5.30
C ASN A 266 -2.75 -11.68 -5.26
N ALA A 267 -1.61 -12.16 -5.78
CA ALA A 267 -0.33 -11.46 -5.70
C ALA A 267 0.59 -11.75 -6.89
N ALA A 268 1.20 -10.71 -7.47
CA ALA A 268 2.35 -10.88 -8.36
C ALA A 268 3.57 -11.40 -7.58
N VAL A 269 4.26 -12.40 -8.13
CA VAL A 269 5.38 -13.11 -7.50
C VAL A 269 6.73 -12.64 -8.04
N THR A 270 6.84 -11.94 -9.16
CA THR A 270 8.09 -11.23 -9.48
C THR A 270 8.10 -9.86 -8.84
N PRO A 271 9.06 -9.55 -7.93
CA PRO A 271 9.12 -8.25 -7.30
C PRO A 271 9.76 -7.23 -8.23
N ALA A 272 9.05 -6.78 -9.27
CA ALA A 272 9.51 -5.66 -10.11
C ALA A 272 10.00 -4.49 -9.22
N PRO A 273 11.13 -3.84 -9.56
CA PRO A 273 11.93 -4.01 -10.79
C PRO A 273 12.91 -5.20 -10.76
N PHE A 274 12.88 -6.04 -9.73
CA PHE A 274 13.82 -7.16 -9.57
C PHE A 274 13.35 -8.43 -10.29
N PRO A 275 14.28 -9.19 -10.89
CA PRO A 275 13.96 -10.41 -11.63
C PRO A 275 13.55 -11.57 -10.70
N THR A 276 13.92 -11.55 -9.42
CA THR A 276 13.58 -12.60 -8.44
C THR A 276 13.43 -12.04 -7.03
N TRP A 277 12.70 -12.76 -6.16
CA TRP A 277 12.68 -12.49 -4.71
C TRP A 277 14.05 -12.57 -4.07
N THR A 278 14.92 -13.47 -4.53
CA THR A 278 16.31 -13.54 -4.07
C THR A 278 17.06 -12.23 -4.34
N ALA A 279 16.93 -11.67 -5.55
CA ALA A 279 17.54 -10.40 -5.90
C ALA A 279 16.95 -9.23 -5.08
N PHE A 280 15.61 -9.20 -4.93
CA PHE A 280 14.94 -8.20 -4.10
C PHE A 280 15.41 -8.23 -2.65
N VAL A 281 15.39 -9.41 -2.00
CA VAL A 281 15.77 -9.57 -0.58
C VAL A 281 17.24 -9.19 -0.38
N LYS A 282 18.15 -9.67 -1.22
CA LYS A 282 19.57 -9.30 -1.14
C LYS A 282 19.75 -7.78 -1.25
N ARG A 283 19.09 -7.14 -2.22
CA ARG A 283 19.16 -5.69 -2.38
C ARG A 283 18.66 -4.95 -1.14
N GLN A 284 17.52 -5.34 -0.57
CA GLN A 284 16.98 -4.66 0.61
C GLN A 284 17.90 -4.82 1.83
N TYR A 285 18.52 -5.99 2.01
CA TYR A 285 19.52 -6.20 3.05
C TYR A 285 20.74 -5.29 2.88
N GLN A 286 21.25 -5.17 1.65
CA GLN A 286 22.34 -4.26 1.34
C GLN A 286 21.97 -2.79 1.58
N ASP A 287 20.80 -2.34 1.11
CA ASP A 287 20.34 -0.96 1.27
C ASP A 287 20.12 -0.61 2.75
N MET A 288 19.45 -1.49 3.51
CA MET A 288 19.05 -1.20 4.88
C MET A 288 20.16 -1.46 5.90
N THR A 289 21.05 -2.43 5.68
CA THR A 289 22.03 -2.90 6.69
C THR A 289 23.48 -2.84 6.22
N ALA A 290 23.73 -2.58 4.93
CA ALA A 290 25.04 -2.72 4.29
C ALA A 290 25.69 -4.10 4.50
N ALA A 291 24.88 -5.14 4.65
CA ALA A 291 25.32 -6.53 4.77
C ALA A 291 24.42 -7.44 3.92
N ASP A 292 24.96 -8.57 3.47
CA ASP A 292 24.17 -9.61 2.82
C ASP A 292 23.39 -10.43 3.86
N PRO A 293 22.20 -10.96 3.50
CA PRO A 293 21.48 -11.87 4.37
C PRO A 293 22.24 -13.19 4.54
N THR A 294 22.16 -13.78 5.72
CA THR A 294 22.59 -15.19 5.91
C THR A 294 21.74 -16.11 5.03
N ALA A 295 22.25 -17.30 4.69
CA ALA A 295 21.50 -18.27 3.87
C ALA A 295 20.12 -18.61 4.47
N SER A 296 20.05 -18.77 5.80
CA SER A 296 18.80 -19.01 6.52
C SER A 296 17.83 -17.84 6.43
N ASN A 297 18.32 -16.60 6.61
CA ASN A 297 17.48 -15.41 6.52
C ASN A 297 16.95 -15.19 5.10
N LEU A 298 17.82 -15.39 4.10
CA LEU A 298 17.46 -15.29 2.69
C LEU A 298 16.35 -16.29 2.33
N ALA A 299 16.53 -17.56 2.69
CA ALA A 299 15.54 -18.61 2.42
C ALA A 299 14.20 -18.30 3.10
N ALA A 300 14.22 -17.91 4.38
CA ALA A 300 13.00 -17.59 5.13
C ALA A 300 12.22 -16.39 4.55
N TRP A 301 12.91 -15.33 4.14
CA TRP A 301 12.25 -14.16 3.55
C TRP A 301 11.75 -14.42 2.13
N VAL A 302 12.52 -15.14 1.31
CA VAL A 302 12.06 -15.53 -0.04
C VAL A 302 10.80 -16.38 0.05
N ASP A 303 10.74 -17.34 0.97
CA ASP A 303 9.54 -18.15 1.20
C ASP A 303 8.34 -17.30 1.62
N LYS A 304 8.47 -16.48 2.67
CA LYS A 304 7.38 -15.60 3.14
C LYS A 304 6.87 -14.65 2.06
N LEU A 305 7.76 -14.05 1.28
CA LEU A 305 7.39 -13.08 0.24
C LEU A 305 6.76 -13.75 -0.98
N SER A 306 7.37 -14.83 -1.47
CA SER A 306 6.83 -15.58 -2.64
C SER A 306 5.51 -16.27 -2.34
N THR A 307 5.24 -16.58 -1.07
CA THR A 307 3.98 -17.16 -0.64
C THR A 307 2.95 -16.12 -0.19
N GLY A 308 3.28 -14.84 -0.15
CA GLY A 308 2.39 -13.79 0.37
C GLY A 308 2.17 -13.86 1.89
N GLY A 309 2.96 -14.64 2.62
CA GLY A 309 2.96 -14.69 4.09
C GLY A 309 3.63 -13.46 4.74
N ALA A 310 4.30 -12.62 3.94
CA ALA A 310 4.75 -11.28 4.31
C ALA A 310 4.72 -10.34 3.10
N THR A 311 4.64 -9.04 3.37
CA THR A 311 4.73 -7.96 2.41
C THR A 311 6.18 -7.48 2.25
N LYS A 312 6.47 -6.80 1.12
CA LYS A 312 7.74 -6.10 0.93
C LYS A 312 8.02 -5.08 2.05
N GLY A 313 6.98 -4.40 2.53
CA GLY A 313 7.08 -3.42 3.61
C GLY A 313 7.47 -4.02 4.96
N GLU A 314 6.97 -5.22 5.28
CA GLU A 314 7.32 -5.94 6.52
C GLU A 314 8.79 -6.41 6.52
N LEU A 315 9.35 -6.75 5.35
CA LEU A 315 10.81 -6.98 5.24
C LEU A 315 11.58 -5.72 5.65
N ILE A 316 11.21 -4.56 5.09
CA ILE A 316 11.90 -3.30 5.38
C ILE A 316 11.72 -2.90 6.85
N ASP A 317 10.52 -3.03 7.43
CA ASP A 317 10.31 -2.74 8.85
C ASP A 317 11.16 -3.67 9.73
N GLY A 318 11.23 -4.96 9.40
CA GLY A 318 12.12 -5.91 10.10
C GLY A 318 13.59 -5.50 10.03
N LEU A 319 14.08 -5.15 8.84
CA LEU A 319 15.46 -4.70 8.64
C LEU A 319 15.75 -3.37 9.33
N ARG A 320 14.82 -2.43 9.28
CA ARG A 320 14.89 -1.12 9.94
C ARG A 320 15.08 -1.24 11.45
N ARG A 321 14.57 -2.31 12.07
CA ARG A 321 14.63 -2.55 13.52
C ARG A 321 15.81 -3.43 13.95
N THR A 322 16.71 -3.78 13.04
CA THR A 322 17.97 -4.46 13.38
C THR A 322 18.87 -3.57 14.24
N SER A 323 19.73 -4.20 15.06
CA SER A 323 20.67 -3.47 15.93
C SER A 323 21.61 -2.56 15.14
N ASP A 324 22.04 -2.97 13.94
CA ASP A 324 22.81 -2.10 13.04
C ASP A 324 22.11 -0.75 12.80
N ASN A 325 20.82 -0.78 12.47
CA ASN A 325 20.05 0.44 12.25
C ASN A 325 19.86 1.22 13.56
N THR A 326 19.39 0.57 14.63
CA THR A 326 19.06 1.29 15.88
C THR A 326 20.29 1.86 16.58
N ASP A 327 21.47 1.24 16.40
CA ASP A 327 22.69 1.61 17.11
C ASP A 327 23.63 2.48 16.26
N ALA A 328 23.67 2.29 14.93
CA ALA A 328 24.54 3.05 14.04
C ALA A 328 23.81 4.17 13.28
N VAL A 329 22.61 3.93 12.78
CA VAL A 329 21.88 4.84 11.89
C VAL A 329 21.07 5.86 12.68
N ASP A 330 20.21 5.40 13.59
CA ASP A 330 19.27 6.27 14.29
C ASP A 330 19.94 7.39 15.10
N PRO A 331 21.03 7.12 15.85
CA PRO A 331 21.71 8.19 16.58
C PRO A 331 22.32 9.22 15.63
N ALA A 332 22.78 8.84 14.43
CA ALA A 332 23.30 9.79 13.44
C ALA A 332 22.18 10.71 12.92
N VAL A 333 21.00 10.15 12.61
CA VAL A 333 19.83 10.94 12.18
C VAL A 333 19.37 11.88 13.28
N ARG A 334 19.24 11.41 14.53
CA ARG A 334 18.89 12.26 15.67
C ARG A 334 19.92 13.35 15.92
N LEU A 335 21.20 13.07 15.73
CA LEU A 335 22.26 14.07 15.85
C LEU A 335 22.10 15.17 14.78
N TYR A 336 21.83 14.81 13.52
CA TYR A 336 21.51 15.78 12.47
C TYR A 336 20.33 16.68 12.85
N ARG A 337 19.24 16.08 13.33
CA ARG A 337 18.05 16.85 13.71
C ARG A 337 18.33 17.75 14.93
N ALA A 338 19.07 17.27 15.92
CA ALA A 338 19.43 18.08 17.09
C ALA A 338 20.31 19.28 16.72
N PHE A 339 21.37 19.06 15.93
CA PHE A 339 22.34 20.11 15.58
C PHE A 339 21.82 21.06 14.50
N LEU A 340 21.19 20.51 13.46
CA LEU A 340 20.92 21.21 12.20
C LEU A 340 19.42 21.37 11.93
N GLN A 341 18.54 20.82 12.77
CA GLN A 341 17.09 20.97 12.67
C GLN A 341 16.53 20.54 11.30
N ARG A 342 17.16 19.52 10.71
CA ARG A 342 16.81 19.04 9.37
C ARG A 342 17.10 17.56 9.20
N THR A 343 16.39 16.93 8.27
CA THR A 343 16.68 15.58 7.80
C THR A 343 18.09 15.54 7.16
N PRO A 344 18.92 14.52 7.43
CA PRO A 344 20.21 14.39 6.77
C PRO A 344 20.05 14.22 5.26
N ASP A 345 21.03 14.69 4.50
CA ASP A 345 21.19 14.28 3.12
C ASP A 345 21.76 12.85 3.02
N ALA A 346 21.48 12.15 1.91
CA ALA A 346 21.85 10.75 1.75
C ALA A 346 23.37 10.51 1.82
N GLY A 347 24.17 11.39 1.21
CA GLY A 347 25.62 11.33 1.24
C GLY A 347 26.18 11.54 2.65
N GLY A 348 25.68 12.54 3.36
CA GLY A 348 26.01 12.83 4.75
C GLY A 348 25.66 11.69 5.68
N LEU A 349 24.44 11.16 5.63
CA LEU A 349 24.04 10.02 6.46
C LEU A 349 24.96 8.82 6.22
N ARG A 350 25.21 8.47 4.95
CA ARG A 350 26.14 7.39 4.59
C ARG A 350 27.53 7.61 5.16
N PHE A 351 28.09 8.82 5.06
CA PHE A 351 29.40 9.17 5.60
C PHE A 351 29.52 8.86 7.11
N TRP A 352 28.50 9.19 7.89
CA TRP A 352 28.51 8.96 9.34
C TRP A 352 28.25 7.50 9.70
N VAL A 353 27.26 6.88 9.06
CA VAL A 353 26.89 5.49 9.33
C VAL A 353 28.05 4.54 9.01
N THR A 354 28.77 4.73 7.90
CA THR A 354 29.95 3.92 7.58
C THR A 354 31.02 3.99 8.68
N ARG A 355 31.25 5.17 9.27
CA ARG A 355 32.20 5.36 10.37
C ARG A 355 31.73 4.77 11.69
N ARG A 356 30.42 4.77 11.93
CA ARG A 356 29.79 4.10 13.08
C ARG A 356 29.89 2.58 12.96
N ARG A 357 29.55 2.02 11.79
CA ARG A 357 29.60 0.58 11.49
C ARG A 357 31.01 -0.01 11.63
N THR A 358 32.03 0.74 11.21
CA THR A 358 33.44 0.33 11.34
C THR A 358 34.03 0.52 12.75
N GLY A 359 33.26 1.07 13.70
CA GLY A 359 33.74 1.40 15.04
C GLY A 359 34.75 2.55 15.10
N ALA A 360 35.12 3.15 13.96
CA ALA A 360 36.12 4.22 13.89
C ALA A 360 35.68 5.51 14.61
N TRP A 361 34.36 5.72 14.77
CA TRP A 361 33.81 6.92 15.38
C TRP A 361 32.74 6.61 16.43
N THR A 362 32.93 7.16 17.62
CA THR A 362 31.89 7.23 18.65
C THR A 362 30.90 8.35 18.33
N LEU A 363 29.70 8.28 18.91
CA LEU A 363 28.71 9.35 18.76
C LEU A 363 29.22 10.68 19.32
N TYR A 364 30.02 10.66 20.38
CA TYR A 364 30.66 11.87 20.92
C TYR A 364 31.64 12.50 19.94
N ARG A 365 32.49 11.70 19.30
CA ARG A 365 33.43 12.19 18.27
C ARG A 365 32.70 12.81 17.08
N MET A 366 31.59 12.19 16.67
CA MET A 366 30.72 12.77 15.63
C MET A 366 30.17 14.12 16.08
N ALA A 367 29.61 14.21 17.29
CA ALA A 367 29.02 15.43 17.82
C ALA A 367 30.03 16.58 17.97
N ASP A 368 31.27 16.28 18.35
CA ASP A 368 32.35 17.26 18.38
C ASP A 368 32.65 17.78 16.96
N GLN A 369 32.64 16.90 15.95
CA GLN A 369 32.78 17.32 14.55
C GLN A 369 31.61 18.19 14.08
N PHE A 370 30.36 17.86 14.43
CA PHE A 370 29.20 18.73 14.15
C PHE A 370 29.35 20.09 14.83
N SER A 371 29.83 20.13 16.06
CA SER A 371 30.03 21.39 16.80
C SER A 371 31.12 22.28 16.19
N SER A 372 32.00 21.71 15.36
CA SER A 372 33.03 22.45 14.63
C SER A 372 32.54 23.07 13.32
N SER A 373 31.33 22.70 12.86
CA SER A 373 30.76 23.17 11.59
C SER A 373 30.44 24.67 11.61
N ASN A 374 30.45 25.29 10.42
CA ASN A 374 30.05 26.69 10.30
C ASN A 374 28.59 26.90 10.72
N GLU A 375 27.69 25.98 10.39
CA GLU A 375 26.28 26.04 10.81
C GLU A 375 26.15 26.10 12.34
N PHE A 376 26.89 25.24 13.06
CA PHE A 376 26.86 25.25 14.52
C PHE A 376 27.48 26.51 15.10
N LYS A 377 28.63 26.95 14.59
CA LYS A 377 29.30 28.18 15.05
C LYS A 377 28.45 29.41 14.83
N THR A 378 27.78 29.52 13.69
CA THR A 378 26.85 30.62 13.40
C THR A 378 25.66 30.61 14.36
N LYS A 379 25.10 29.43 14.68
CA LYS A 379 23.90 29.32 15.52
C LYS A 379 24.19 29.45 17.02
N TYR A 380 25.32 28.92 17.49
CA TYR A 380 25.60 28.74 18.92
C TYR A 380 26.95 29.31 19.39
N GLY A 381 27.84 29.68 18.47
CA GLY A 381 29.25 29.97 18.79
C GLY A 381 29.47 31.15 19.73
N THR A 382 28.66 32.21 19.61
CA THR A 382 28.78 33.42 20.44
C THR A 382 28.03 33.34 21.77
N LEU A 383 27.21 32.30 21.98
CA LEU A 383 26.45 32.13 23.21
C LEU A 383 27.38 31.77 24.38
N THR A 384 27.09 32.27 25.58
CA THR A 384 27.66 31.72 26.82
C THR A 384 27.20 30.27 27.03
N ASN A 385 27.83 29.53 27.95
CA ASN A 385 27.42 28.15 28.24
C ASN A 385 25.97 28.07 28.73
N ARG A 386 25.55 29.00 29.60
CA ARG A 386 24.17 29.06 30.09
C ARG A 386 23.17 29.35 28.97
N GLN A 387 23.44 30.36 28.14
CA GLN A 387 22.60 30.70 26.98
C GLN A 387 22.55 29.57 25.95
N PHE A 388 23.67 28.86 25.73
CA PHE A 388 23.71 27.69 24.86
C PHE A 388 22.79 26.59 25.39
N VAL A 389 22.88 26.26 26.68
CA VAL A 389 22.01 25.25 27.31
C VAL A 389 20.54 25.65 27.21
N GLU A 390 20.19 26.88 27.57
CA GLU A 390 18.82 27.42 27.43
C GLU A 390 18.32 27.29 26.00
N ARG A 391 19.16 27.63 25.01
CA ARG A 391 18.80 27.57 23.60
C ARG A 391 18.53 26.15 23.11
N ILE A 392 19.34 25.17 23.50
CA ILE A 392 19.16 23.78 23.03
C ILE A 392 17.97 23.08 23.67
N TYR A 393 17.50 23.51 24.85
CA TYR A 393 16.20 23.06 25.37
C TYR A 393 15.06 23.46 24.45
N THR A 394 15.06 24.69 23.95
CA THR A 394 14.06 25.17 22.99
C THR A 394 14.24 24.51 21.62
N ASP A 395 15.44 24.55 21.06
CA ASP A 395 15.68 24.07 19.69
C ASP A 395 15.54 22.53 19.58
N VAL A 396 16.01 21.77 20.57
CA VAL A 396 16.04 20.30 20.49
C VAL A 396 14.85 19.68 21.19
N LEU A 397 14.52 20.14 22.40
CA LEU A 397 13.42 19.54 23.15
C LEU A 397 12.10 20.30 22.95
N GLU A 398 12.06 21.42 22.22
CA GLU A 398 10.83 22.18 21.96
C GLU A 398 10.05 22.50 23.25
N ARG A 399 10.79 22.80 24.34
CA ARG A 399 10.19 23.14 25.63
C ARG A 399 11.03 24.15 26.40
N THR A 400 10.39 24.82 27.34
CA THR A 400 11.07 25.65 28.33
C THR A 400 11.99 24.78 29.19
N PRO A 401 13.25 25.19 29.40
CA PRO A 401 14.16 24.50 30.30
C PRO A 401 13.72 24.60 31.77
N ASP A 402 13.96 23.55 32.54
CA ASP A 402 13.83 23.58 33.99
C ASP A 402 15.14 24.07 34.65
N THR A 403 15.04 24.76 35.79
CA THR A 403 16.19 25.37 36.47
C THR A 403 17.26 24.34 36.85
N GLY A 404 16.86 23.15 37.29
CA GLY A 404 17.79 22.08 37.68
C GLY A 404 18.61 21.57 36.49
N GLY A 405 17.95 21.34 35.36
CA GLY A 405 18.56 20.92 34.10
C GLY A 405 19.54 21.95 33.53
N ILE A 406 19.17 23.24 33.53
CA ILE A 406 20.09 24.32 33.11
C ILE A 406 21.34 24.31 33.97
N ASN A 407 21.18 24.30 35.29
CA ASN A 407 22.30 24.38 36.23
C ASN A 407 23.22 23.17 36.08
N TYR A 408 22.66 21.97 35.91
CA TYR A 408 23.42 20.75 35.68
C TYR A 408 24.28 20.83 34.41
N TRP A 409 23.66 21.09 33.25
CA TRP A 409 24.41 21.11 31.98
C TRP A 409 25.39 22.27 31.88
N THR A 410 25.02 23.44 32.40
CA THR A 410 25.91 24.62 32.46
C THR A 410 27.14 24.31 33.32
N GLY A 411 26.94 23.74 34.52
CA GLY A 411 28.06 23.35 35.39
C GLY A 411 29.00 22.33 34.74
N ARG A 412 28.49 21.39 33.93
CA ARG A 412 29.33 20.44 33.18
C ARG A 412 30.18 21.12 32.11
N LEU A 413 29.66 22.16 31.45
CA LEU A 413 30.39 22.95 30.45
C LEU A 413 31.42 23.88 31.11
N ASP A 414 31.04 24.55 32.20
CA ASP A 414 31.92 25.50 32.92
C ASP A 414 33.10 24.78 33.56
N ALA A 415 32.87 23.58 34.12
CA ALA A 415 33.93 22.71 34.63
C ALA A 415 34.76 22.03 33.53
N ARG A 416 34.46 22.27 32.24
CA ARG A 416 35.05 21.59 31.08
C ARG A 416 34.95 20.06 31.13
N ALA A 417 34.01 19.53 31.92
CA ALA A 417 33.78 18.10 32.08
C ALA A 417 32.97 17.49 30.92
N LYS A 418 32.37 18.33 30.07
CA LYS A 418 31.77 17.97 28.78
C LYS A 418 32.02 19.07 27.75
N THR A 419 32.14 18.70 26.48
CA THR A 419 32.08 19.65 25.36
C THR A 419 30.64 20.00 25.01
N ARG A 420 30.41 21.08 24.25
CA ARG A 420 29.06 21.39 23.72
C ARG A 420 28.52 20.26 22.83
N GLY A 421 29.40 19.61 22.07
CA GLY A 421 29.05 18.43 21.28
C GLY A 421 28.52 17.29 22.16
N GLN A 422 29.23 16.98 23.25
CA GLN A 422 28.83 15.94 24.20
C GLN A 422 27.55 16.29 24.98
N VAL A 423 27.31 17.56 25.28
CA VAL A 423 26.02 18.00 25.84
C VAL A 423 24.90 17.74 24.83
N MET A 424 25.09 18.09 23.55
CA MET A 424 24.07 17.85 22.53
C MET A 424 23.76 16.35 22.34
N VAL A 425 24.75 15.45 22.48
CA VAL A 425 24.50 14.00 22.53
C VAL A 425 23.59 13.64 23.70
N GLY A 426 23.79 14.26 24.88
CA GLY A 426 22.91 14.05 26.03
C GLY A 426 21.45 14.43 25.76
N PHE A 427 21.22 15.47 24.96
CA PHE A 427 19.87 15.87 24.53
C PHE A 427 19.33 14.95 23.43
N SER A 428 20.11 14.69 22.37
CA SER A 428 19.68 13.90 21.22
C SER A 428 19.41 12.43 21.57
N GLU A 429 20.12 11.90 22.57
CA GLU A 429 19.96 10.52 23.03
C GLU A 429 19.12 10.40 24.32
N SER A 430 18.54 11.50 24.81
CA SER A 430 17.59 11.45 25.91
C SER A 430 16.34 10.65 25.53
N SER A 431 15.73 9.96 26.50
CA SER A 431 14.47 9.24 26.28
C SER A 431 13.35 10.16 25.77
N GLU A 432 13.37 11.45 26.15
CA GLU A 432 12.43 12.46 25.67
C GLU A 432 12.60 12.70 24.17
N TYR A 433 13.82 13.01 23.71
CA TYR A 433 14.06 13.32 22.30
C TYR A 433 13.92 12.09 21.41
N LYS A 434 14.36 10.91 21.87
CA LYS A 434 14.14 9.64 21.15
C LYS A 434 12.66 9.39 20.88
N ARG A 435 11.78 9.63 21.85
CA ARG A 435 10.33 9.53 21.63
C ARG A 435 9.81 10.60 20.69
N LYS A 436 10.20 11.87 20.87
CA LYS A 436 9.75 12.98 20.00
C LYS A 436 10.16 12.80 18.53
N GLN A 437 11.31 12.17 18.30
CA GLN A 437 11.87 11.98 16.96
C GLN A 437 11.66 10.57 16.42
N ALA A 438 10.84 9.72 17.04
CA ALA A 438 10.68 8.32 16.62
C ALA A 438 10.23 8.23 15.15
N GLU A 439 9.07 8.82 14.82
CA GLU A 439 8.51 8.80 13.47
C GLU A 439 9.41 9.57 12.49
N ASN A 440 9.93 10.73 12.91
CA ASN A 440 10.88 11.51 12.11
C ASN A 440 12.11 10.70 11.70
N THR A 441 12.66 9.90 12.62
CA THR A 441 13.81 9.05 12.37
C THR A 441 13.43 7.91 11.43
N ASP A 442 12.33 7.22 11.69
CA ASP A 442 11.86 6.11 10.87
C ASP A 442 11.58 6.53 9.43
N VAL A 443 10.83 7.62 9.24
CA VAL A 443 10.54 8.20 7.93
C VAL A 443 11.82 8.59 7.20
N SER A 444 12.73 9.29 7.89
CA SER A 444 14.00 9.72 7.30
C SER A 444 14.85 8.54 6.83
N VAL A 445 15.04 7.52 7.68
CA VAL A 445 15.90 6.37 7.37
C VAL A 445 15.34 5.57 6.21
N ILE A 446 14.06 5.19 6.28
CA ILE A 446 13.41 4.38 5.24
C ILE A 446 13.45 5.14 3.90
N SER A 447 13.14 6.44 3.92
CA SER A 447 13.11 7.24 2.68
C SER A 447 14.51 7.39 2.08
N ILE A 448 15.52 7.70 2.89
CA ILE A 448 16.90 7.90 2.39
C ILE A 448 17.47 6.61 1.84
N PHE A 449 17.29 5.49 2.52
CA PHE A 449 17.86 4.21 2.11
C PHE A 449 17.15 3.62 0.89
N LEU A 450 15.83 3.75 0.79
CA LEU A 450 15.10 3.26 -0.38
C LEU A 450 15.26 4.18 -1.59
N LEU A 451 15.20 5.50 -1.42
CA LEU A 451 15.16 6.43 -2.57
C LEU A 451 16.54 6.96 -2.97
N GLY A 452 17.58 6.72 -2.17
CA GLY A 452 18.93 7.24 -2.40
C GLY A 452 19.05 8.77 -2.34
N ARG A 453 18.00 9.46 -1.87
CA ARG A 453 17.93 10.93 -1.77
C ARG A 453 17.33 11.36 -0.45
N ARG A 454 17.54 12.62 -0.08
CA ARG A 454 16.84 13.24 1.04
C ARG A 454 15.34 13.38 0.72
N PRO A 455 14.43 12.98 1.63
CA PRO A 455 13.02 13.36 1.51
C PRO A 455 12.85 14.86 1.76
N THR A 456 11.94 15.49 1.03
CA THR A 456 11.53 16.88 1.27
C THR A 456 10.85 17.01 2.62
N GLU A 457 10.82 18.22 3.19
CA GLU A 457 10.16 18.44 4.48
C GLU A 457 8.64 18.17 4.41
N LEU A 458 8.01 18.35 3.24
CA LEU A 458 6.60 17.99 3.02
C LEU A 458 6.40 16.46 3.01
N GLU A 459 7.26 15.71 2.32
CA GLU A 459 7.23 14.24 2.36
C GLU A 459 7.40 13.72 3.80
N VAL A 460 8.32 14.31 4.58
CA VAL A 460 8.51 13.94 5.99
C VAL A 460 7.28 14.29 6.83
N ALA A 461 6.75 15.51 6.70
CA ALA A 461 5.61 15.97 7.49
C ALA A 461 4.35 15.13 7.25
N ASP A 462 4.05 14.80 5.99
CA ASP A 462 2.92 13.94 5.62
C ASP A 462 3.04 12.55 6.28
N TRP A 463 4.18 11.89 6.09
CA TRP A 463 4.39 10.55 6.62
C TRP A 463 4.43 10.50 8.14
N VAL A 464 5.01 11.51 8.80
CA VAL A 464 4.98 11.62 10.27
C VAL A 464 3.54 11.79 10.76
N SER A 465 2.71 12.58 10.08
CA SER A 465 1.29 12.73 10.41
C SER A 465 0.55 11.39 10.28
N ARG A 466 0.76 10.67 9.17
CA ARG A 466 0.17 9.35 8.92
C ARG A 466 0.59 8.31 9.96
N GLN A 467 1.86 8.28 10.35
CA GLN A 467 2.35 7.35 11.38
C GLN A 467 1.79 7.68 12.76
N LYS A 468 1.69 8.95 13.13
CA LYS A 468 1.02 9.38 14.38
C LYS A 468 -0.47 9.02 14.40
N ALA A 469 -1.12 8.97 13.25
CA ALA A 469 -2.49 8.50 13.08
C ALA A 469 -2.63 6.96 13.06
N GLY A 470 -1.54 6.21 13.20
CA GLY A 470 -1.55 4.75 13.29
C GLY A 470 -1.15 4.01 12.01
N THR A 471 -0.75 4.70 10.95
CA THR A 471 -0.20 4.06 9.74
C THR A 471 1.13 3.37 10.08
N SER A 472 1.30 2.12 9.65
CA SER A 472 2.52 1.38 9.96
C SER A 472 3.72 1.86 9.13
N ARG A 473 4.93 1.66 9.64
CA ARG A 473 6.19 1.85 8.88
C ARG A 473 6.29 0.90 7.69
N ALA A 474 5.72 -0.30 7.83
CA ALA A 474 5.64 -1.25 6.73
C ALA A 474 4.82 -0.66 5.56
N GLU A 475 3.75 0.09 5.83
CA GLU A 475 2.99 0.75 4.76
C GLU A 475 3.79 1.88 4.08
N LEU A 476 4.56 2.67 4.86
CA LEU A 476 5.54 3.62 4.28
C LEU A 476 6.52 2.92 3.34
N ALA A 477 7.16 1.86 3.81
CA ALA A 477 8.13 1.13 3.01
C ALA A 477 7.48 0.52 1.75
N LYS A 478 6.27 -0.04 1.88
CA LYS A 478 5.51 -0.58 0.76
C LYS A 478 5.23 0.49 -0.30
N GLU A 479 4.74 1.67 0.10
CA GLU A 479 4.44 2.77 -0.82
C GLU A 479 5.71 3.23 -1.56
N LEU A 480 6.81 3.44 -0.82
CA LEU A 480 8.08 3.85 -1.40
C LEU A 480 8.64 2.80 -2.38
N LEU A 481 8.61 1.51 -2.04
CA LEU A 481 9.10 0.43 -2.91
C LEU A 481 8.32 0.30 -4.23
N THR A 482 7.09 0.83 -4.28
CA THR A 482 6.28 0.89 -5.51
C THR A 482 6.38 2.23 -6.25
N SER A 483 7.14 3.18 -5.72
CA SER A 483 7.25 4.52 -6.29
C SER A 483 8.18 4.56 -7.51
N PRO A 484 7.95 5.48 -8.47
CA PRO A 484 8.90 5.77 -9.55
C PRO A 484 10.27 6.16 -9.04
N ALA A 485 10.32 6.91 -7.93
CA ALA A 485 11.58 7.35 -7.34
C ALA A 485 12.43 6.16 -6.88
N TYR A 486 11.79 5.13 -6.32
CA TYR A 486 12.48 3.88 -6.00
C TYR A 486 12.94 3.17 -7.27
N ALA A 487 12.04 2.97 -8.24
CA ALA A 487 12.39 2.31 -9.50
C ALA A 487 13.62 2.96 -10.17
N ALA A 488 13.62 4.29 -10.30
CA ALA A 488 14.76 5.06 -10.81
C ALA A 488 16.02 4.89 -9.94
N HIS A 489 15.88 4.87 -8.61
CA HIS A 489 17.03 4.64 -7.74
C HIS A 489 17.69 3.26 -7.98
N ILE A 490 16.90 2.22 -8.29
CA ILE A 490 17.42 0.87 -8.48
C ILE A 490 17.96 0.65 -9.90
N THR A 491 17.35 1.27 -10.91
CA THR A 491 17.72 1.06 -12.33
C THR A 491 18.86 1.95 -12.82
N GLY A 492 19.19 3.01 -12.08
CA GLY A 492 20.02 4.11 -12.61
C GLY A 492 19.20 4.99 -13.56
#